data_AF-A0A9W4T1K0-F1
#
_entry.id   AF-A0A9W4T1K0-F1
#
_cell.length_a   1.000
_cell.length_b   1.000
_cell.length_c   1.000
_cell.angle_alpha   90.00
_cell.angle_beta   90.00
_cell.angle_gamma   90.00
#
_symmetry.space_group_name_H-M   'P 1'
#
loop_
_entity.id
_entity.type
_entity.pdbx_description
1 polymer ?
#
loop_
_entity_poly.entity_id
_entity_poly.type
_entity_poly.pdbx_seq_one_letter_code
_entity_poly.pdbx_strand_id
1 'polypeptide(L)'
;NILLQACLSNANVENFALISDLAFVVQNTSRIVRALFEIALNLTLSITSDFVWNDHIHSVVESWWIFVEDSENIELYHSEFFILNRKQLEETQKIRWIEVETFLSVSLNHLILPENYHQHAELLSLPPLPITALKNKSFEEICVKKFNHYNPVQTQCVVREYLRSKVVYITLLKALVYECIDDWQARLTMDGISRSWQHKSYVQTISLVIIDEIHLLSGDRGPILEVFLSRMNYISSQNENKVHIIGLLTALANAQDLADWLCIIRVDCSILVIQYVLLDINIKGFSERHYYPRMATMNKLTFINIMRYSLIKPVIVFVSS
;
A
#
# COMPACT_ATOMS: atom_id res chain seq x y z
N ASN A 1 1.34 9.71 22.77
CA ASN A 1 -0.13 9.61 22.83
C ASN A 1 -0.71 10.48 23.96
N ILE A 2 -0.64 10.10 25.23
CA ILE A 2 -1.32 10.84 26.31
C ILE A 2 -0.96 12.34 26.44
N LEU A 3 0.30 12.74 26.20
CA LEU A 3 0.69 14.17 26.17
C LEU A 3 0.04 14.95 25.01
N LEU A 4 -0.14 14.32 23.84
CA LEU A 4 -0.86 14.93 22.71
C LEU A 4 -2.34 15.15 23.07
N GLN A 5 -2.97 14.15 23.69
CA GLN A 5 -4.35 14.24 24.19
C GLN A 5 -4.50 15.28 25.31
N ALA A 6 -3.50 15.39 26.20
CA ALA A 6 -3.44 16.44 27.23
C ALA A 6 -3.38 17.85 26.61
N CYS A 7 -2.58 18.05 25.56
CA CYS A 7 -2.56 19.31 24.81
C CYS A 7 -3.93 19.63 24.18
N LEU A 8 -4.51 18.67 23.45
CA LEU A 8 -5.80 18.85 22.75
C LEU A 8 -6.98 19.09 23.72
N SER A 9 -6.85 18.66 24.98
CA SER A 9 -7.85 18.89 26.04
C SER A 9 -7.55 20.09 26.94
N ASN A 10 -6.47 20.84 26.69
CA ASN A 10 -5.95 21.89 27.58
C ASN A 10 -5.79 21.44 29.05
N ALA A 11 -5.38 20.18 29.25
CA ALA A 11 -5.14 19.64 30.58
C ALA A 11 -3.91 20.30 31.23
N ASN A 12 -4.03 20.72 32.49
CA ASN A 12 -2.94 21.34 33.23
C ASN A 12 -1.84 20.31 33.57
N VAL A 13 -0.58 20.64 33.31
CA VAL A 13 0.58 19.76 33.54
C VAL A 13 1.60 20.50 34.41
N GLU A 14 1.76 20.07 35.65
CA GLU A 14 2.55 20.81 36.66
C GLU A 14 4.04 20.43 36.71
N ASN A 15 4.40 19.25 36.19
CA ASN A 15 5.78 18.75 36.26
C ASN A 15 6.63 19.31 35.10
N PHE A 16 7.68 20.06 35.44
CA PHE A 16 8.62 20.68 34.50
C PHE A 16 9.16 19.74 33.39
N ALA A 17 9.44 18.48 33.71
CA ALA A 17 9.88 17.50 32.71
C ALA A 17 8.76 17.21 31.68
N LEU A 18 7.54 16.96 32.16
CA LEU A 18 6.37 16.73 31.31
C LEU A 18 5.96 17.98 30.52
N ILE A 19 6.19 19.19 31.04
CA ILE A 19 6.00 20.45 30.28
C ILE A 19 7.00 20.53 29.11
N SER A 20 8.27 20.16 29.34
CA SER A 20 9.28 20.11 28.27
C SER A 20 8.95 19.07 27.21
N ASP A 21 8.55 17.86 27.63
CA ASP A 21 8.13 16.78 26.72
C ASP A 21 6.86 17.15 25.95
N LEU A 22 5.90 17.82 26.60
CA LEU A 22 4.67 18.35 25.98
C LEU A 22 5.02 19.38 24.90
N ALA A 23 5.89 20.35 25.20
CA ALA A 23 6.33 21.36 24.24
C ALA A 23 7.07 20.73 23.04
N PHE A 24 7.94 19.74 23.28
CA PHE A 24 8.62 18.99 22.21
C PHE A 24 7.63 18.18 21.35
N VAL A 25 6.64 17.53 21.98
CA VAL A 25 5.56 16.85 21.26
C VAL A 25 4.79 17.84 20.40
N VAL A 26 4.36 18.99 20.94
CA VAL A 26 3.60 20.02 20.20
C VAL A 26 4.39 20.56 19.00
N GLN A 27 5.68 20.90 19.17
CA GLN A 27 6.53 21.38 18.07
C GLN A 27 6.74 20.37 16.93
N ASN A 28 6.57 19.08 17.20
CA ASN A 28 6.60 18.03 16.18
C ASN A 28 5.19 17.55 15.77
N THR A 29 4.14 17.99 16.47
CA THR A 29 2.75 17.56 16.24
C THR A 29 2.24 18.06 14.90
N SER A 30 2.48 19.33 14.52
CA SER A 30 2.05 19.83 13.20
C SER A 30 2.65 18.99 12.07
N ARG A 31 3.92 18.61 12.18
CA ARG A 31 4.62 17.72 11.22
C ARG A 31 4.04 16.30 11.18
N ILE A 32 3.70 15.73 12.34
CA ILE A 32 3.13 14.37 12.43
C ILE A 32 1.68 14.35 11.93
N VAL A 33 0.87 15.33 12.32
CA VAL A 33 -0.52 15.49 11.86
C VAL A 33 -0.57 15.78 10.37
N ARG A 34 0.32 16.64 9.87
CA ARG A 34 0.51 16.88 8.42
C ARG A 34 0.91 15.62 7.68
N ALA A 35 1.87 14.83 8.17
CA ALA A 35 2.22 13.57 7.54
C ALA A 35 1.04 12.58 7.51
N LEU A 36 0.23 12.53 8.58
CA LEU A 36 -1.01 11.75 8.62
C LEU A 36 -2.09 12.31 7.67
N PHE A 37 -2.17 13.63 7.49
CA PHE A 37 -3.07 14.32 6.56
C PHE A 37 -2.67 14.07 5.09
N GLU A 38 -1.39 14.18 4.76
CA GLU A 38 -0.81 13.81 3.45
C GLU A 38 -0.99 12.30 3.14
N ILE A 39 -1.00 11.43 4.16
CA ILE A 39 -1.32 9.99 4.04
C ILE A 39 -2.84 9.76 3.85
N ALA A 40 -3.70 10.57 4.46
CA ALA A 40 -5.15 10.39 4.45
C ALA A 40 -5.87 11.06 3.26
N LEU A 41 -5.30 12.12 2.68
CA LEU A 41 -5.94 12.94 1.64
C LEU A 41 -5.10 13.01 0.36
N ASN A 42 -5.39 12.08 -0.56
CA ASN A 42 -4.88 12.11 -1.92
C ASN A 42 -5.61 13.18 -2.76
N LEU A 43 -5.08 14.40 -2.78
CA LEU A 43 -5.64 15.52 -3.53
C LEU A 43 -5.19 15.49 -5.00
N THR A 44 -6.08 15.09 -5.91
CA THR A 44 -5.84 15.15 -7.36
C THR A 44 -6.27 16.51 -7.94
N LEU A 45 -5.31 17.40 -8.19
CA LEU A 45 -5.56 18.69 -8.84
C LEU A 45 -5.56 18.54 -10.38
N SER A 46 -6.64 18.97 -11.03
CA SER A 46 -6.73 19.06 -12.49
C SER A 46 -6.57 20.52 -12.94
N ILE A 47 -5.44 20.82 -13.58
CA ILE A 47 -5.12 22.17 -14.10
C ILE A 47 -5.54 22.25 -15.56
N THR A 48 -6.45 23.19 -15.87
CA THR A 48 -6.83 23.59 -17.23
C THR A 48 -6.33 25.00 -17.54
N SER A 49 -5.95 25.28 -18.78
CA SER A 49 -5.34 26.55 -19.18
C SER A 49 -6.27 27.39 -20.05
N ASP A 50 -6.88 28.42 -19.47
CA ASP A 50 -7.82 29.33 -20.16
C ASP A 50 -7.08 30.48 -20.89
N PHE A 51 -6.14 30.15 -21.78
CA PHE A 51 -5.40 31.14 -22.57
C PHE A 51 -4.80 30.59 -23.88
N VAL A 52 -4.67 31.44 -24.92
CA VAL A 52 -3.92 31.08 -26.15
C VAL A 52 -2.41 31.02 -25.88
N TRP A 53 -1.77 29.90 -26.21
CA TRP A 53 -0.32 29.87 -26.34
C TRP A 53 0.17 30.83 -27.44
N ASN A 54 1.26 31.55 -27.18
CA ASN A 54 1.88 32.44 -28.16
C ASN A 54 3.39 32.42 -27.95
N ASP A 55 4.12 31.82 -28.89
CA ASP A 55 5.57 31.59 -28.75
C ASP A 55 6.39 32.88 -28.57
N HIS A 56 5.85 34.02 -29.02
CA HIS A 56 6.46 35.35 -28.88
C HIS A 56 6.34 35.95 -27.47
N ILE A 57 5.53 35.33 -26.59
CA ILE A 57 5.27 35.80 -25.22
C ILE A 57 5.56 34.66 -24.24
N HIS A 58 4.91 33.51 -24.42
CA HIS A 58 4.91 32.36 -23.51
C HIS A 58 6.09 31.40 -23.73
N SER A 59 7.04 31.75 -24.59
CA SER A 59 8.23 30.95 -24.92
C SER A 59 7.90 29.51 -25.37
N VAL A 60 8.72 28.53 -24.98
CA VAL A 60 8.54 27.09 -25.21
C VAL A 60 7.80 26.41 -24.04
N VAL A 61 7.96 26.96 -22.82
CA VAL A 61 7.35 26.46 -21.58
C VAL A 61 6.92 27.64 -20.70
N GLU A 62 5.89 27.41 -19.88
CA GLU A 62 5.46 28.31 -18.82
C GLU A 62 5.44 27.54 -17.50
N SER A 63 5.65 28.22 -16.38
CA SER A 63 5.83 27.56 -15.09
C SER A 63 5.24 28.32 -13.92
N TRP A 64 4.55 27.59 -13.04
CA TRP A 64 3.88 28.12 -11.86
C TRP A 64 4.33 27.36 -10.61
N TRP A 65 4.17 28.00 -9.45
CA TRP A 65 4.14 27.30 -8.19
C TRP A 65 2.71 26.93 -7.84
N ILE A 66 2.51 25.68 -7.41
CA ILE A 66 1.30 25.23 -6.73
C ILE A 66 1.63 25.24 -5.24
N PHE A 67 0.88 26.00 -4.46
CA PHE A 67 0.96 25.98 -3.00
C PHE A 67 -0.35 25.41 -2.43
N VAL A 68 -0.23 24.57 -1.41
CA VAL A 68 -1.34 24.16 -0.55
C VAL A 68 -1.00 24.66 0.84
N GLU A 69 -1.85 25.50 1.41
CA GLU A 69 -1.63 26.17 2.68
C GLU A 69 -2.89 26.17 3.54
N ASP A 70 -2.72 26.35 4.85
CA ASP A 70 -3.82 26.59 5.77
C ASP A 70 -4.31 28.04 5.70
N SER A 71 -5.62 28.23 5.54
CA SER A 71 -6.30 29.52 5.60
C SER A 71 -6.21 30.23 6.95
N GLU A 72 -5.97 29.51 8.05
CA GLU A 72 -5.87 30.11 9.39
C GLU A 72 -4.41 30.30 9.85
N ASN A 73 -3.56 29.26 9.75
CA ASN A 73 -2.21 29.29 10.31
C ASN A 73 -1.11 29.72 9.33
N ILE A 74 -1.40 29.88 8.03
CA ILE A 74 -0.41 30.17 6.98
C ILE A 74 0.73 29.12 6.94
N GLU A 75 0.45 27.88 7.36
CA GLU A 75 1.37 26.76 7.22
C GLU A 75 1.27 26.17 5.80
N LEU A 76 2.38 26.24 5.05
CA LEU A 76 2.52 25.65 3.72
C LEU A 76 2.57 24.11 3.80
N TYR A 77 1.44 23.44 3.63
CA TYR A 77 1.29 21.98 3.59
C TYR A 77 1.90 21.31 2.34
N HIS A 78 1.90 21.97 1.19
CA HIS A 78 2.55 21.42 0.00
C HIS A 78 3.07 22.52 -0.93
N SER A 79 4.16 22.23 -1.66
CA SER A 79 4.65 23.09 -2.73
C SER A 79 5.22 22.28 -3.90
N GLU A 80 4.60 22.37 -5.07
CA GLU A 80 5.09 21.77 -6.31
C GLU A 80 5.38 22.85 -7.37
N PHE A 81 6.35 22.59 -8.24
CA PHE A 81 6.69 23.47 -9.36
C PHE A 81 6.16 22.87 -10.67
N PHE A 82 5.02 23.38 -11.12
CA PHE A 82 4.34 22.94 -12.32
C PHE A 82 4.94 23.59 -13.58
N ILE A 83 5.04 22.83 -14.67
CA ILE A 83 5.54 23.30 -15.97
C ILE A 83 4.56 22.86 -17.06
N LEU A 84 3.93 23.82 -17.72
CA LEU A 84 3.06 23.59 -18.87
C LEU A 84 3.88 23.69 -20.17
N ASN A 85 3.79 22.67 -21.00
CA ASN A 85 4.33 22.69 -22.36
C ASN A 85 3.20 23.02 -23.34
N ARG A 86 3.49 23.80 -24.38
CA ARG A 86 2.55 24.12 -25.48
C ARG A 86 1.73 22.93 -26.02
N LYS A 87 2.31 21.72 -26.00
CA LYS A 87 1.68 20.47 -26.48
C LYS A 87 0.52 19.97 -25.61
N GLN A 88 0.23 20.62 -24.49
CA GLN A 88 -0.77 20.20 -23.49
C GLN A 88 -1.99 21.15 -23.45
N LEU A 89 -2.16 22.05 -24.43
CA LEU A 89 -3.34 22.90 -24.56
C LEU A 89 -4.30 22.39 -25.64
N GLU A 90 -5.60 22.33 -25.31
CA GLU A 90 -6.69 22.07 -26.25
C GLU A 90 -7.52 23.35 -26.47
N GLU A 91 -7.31 23.98 -27.64
CA GLU A 91 -7.97 25.19 -28.14
C GLU A 91 -7.95 26.43 -27.20
N THR A 92 -8.49 27.57 -27.67
CA THR A 92 -7.84 28.87 -27.37
C THR A 92 -8.73 30.13 -27.42
N GLN A 93 -8.68 30.98 -26.38
CA GLN A 93 -9.07 32.41 -26.42
C GLN A 93 -8.05 33.35 -25.71
N LYS A 94 -8.04 34.64 -26.07
CA LYS A 94 -6.93 35.60 -25.79
C LYS A 94 -7.19 36.53 -24.60
N ILE A 95 -6.30 36.49 -23.60
CA ILE A 95 -6.11 37.54 -22.59
C ILE A 95 -4.61 37.88 -22.48
N ARG A 96 -4.29 39.06 -21.94
CA ARG A 96 -2.92 39.58 -21.71
C ARG A 96 -2.70 39.74 -20.21
N TRP A 97 -1.66 39.12 -19.67
CA TRP A 97 -1.50 38.94 -18.22
C TRP A 97 -0.60 39.96 -17.53
N ILE A 98 -1.03 40.37 -16.34
CA ILE A 98 -0.27 40.88 -15.18
C ILE A 98 -1.01 40.27 -13.95
N GLU A 99 -0.31 39.94 -12.86
CA GLU A 99 -0.91 39.40 -11.61
C GLU A 99 -1.76 38.12 -11.82
N VAL A 100 -1.12 37.02 -12.26
CA VAL A 100 -1.78 35.71 -12.46
C VAL A 100 -1.69 34.84 -11.21
N GLU A 101 -2.54 35.13 -10.23
CA GLU A 101 -2.71 34.29 -9.03
C GLU A 101 -4.15 33.75 -8.98
N THR A 102 -4.29 32.44 -8.72
CA THR A 102 -5.58 31.75 -8.69
C THR A 102 -5.70 30.89 -7.44
N PHE A 103 -6.67 31.22 -6.58
CA PHE A 103 -6.89 30.54 -5.30
C PHE A 103 -8.08 29.58 -5.39
N LEU A 104 -7.92 28.35 -4.91
CA LEU A 104 -8.96 27.32 -4.87
C LEU A 104 -9.20 26.88 -3.42
N SER A 105 -10.28 27.35 -2.80
CA SER A 105 -10.65 26.98 -1.44
C SER A 105 -11.24 25.56 -1.38
N VAL A 106 -10.49 24.60 -0.83
CA VAL A 106 -10.95 23.22 -0.61
C VAL A 106 -11.70 23.13 0.73
N SER A 107 -13.03 23.07 0.71
CA SER A 107 -13.83 22.95 1.93
C SER A 107 -13.85 21.52 2.46
N LEU A 108 -13.52 21.34 3.75
CA LEU A 108 -13.52 20.05 4.44
C LEU A 108 -14.81 19.79 5.24
N ASN A 109 -15.83 20.66 5.15
CA ASN A 109 -17.04 20.65 5.98
C ASN A 109 -17.88 19.35 5.90
N HIS A 110 -17.65 18.54 4.88
CA HIS A 110 -18.34 17.26 4.65
C HIS A 110 -17.35 16.09 4.47
N LEU A 111 -16.08 16.28 4.85
CA LEU A 111 -15.08 15.21 4.85
C LEU A 111 -15.36 14.25 6.01
N ILE A 112 -15.76 13.02 5.68
CA ILE A 112 -15.80 11.92 6.64
C ILE A 112 -14.40 11.30 6.68
N LEU A 113 -13.69 11.48 7.79
CA LEU A 113 -12.43 10.78 8.03
C LEU A 113 -12.71 9.30 8.33
N PRO A 114 -11.85 8.36 7.88
CA PRO A 114 -11.98 6.95 8.24
C PRO A 114 -11.79 6.75 9.75
N GLU A 115 -12.41 5.71 10.31
CA GLU A 115 -12.23 5.36 11.72
C GLU A 115 -10.79 4.91 12.01
N ASN A 116 -10.37 5.05 13.27
CA ASN A 116 -9.03 4.60 13.70
C ASN A 116 -8.99 3.07 13.73
N TYR A 117 -8.51 2.46 12.63
CA TYR A 117 -8.32 1.01 12.53
C TYR A 117 -7.56 0.44 13.74
N HIS A 118 -8.02 -0.69 14.24
CA HIS A 118 -7.47 -1.32 15.43
C HIS A 118 -6.00 -1.73 15.26
N GLN A 119 -5.26 -1.73 16.37
CA GLN A 119 -3.85 -2.09 16.40
C GLN A 119 -3.63 -3.54 15.93
N HIS A 120 -2.56 -3.73 15.16
CA HIS A 120 -2.18 -5.04 14.63
C HIS A 120 -1.98 -6.09 15.74
N ALA A 121 -2.33 -7.33 15.44
CA ALA A 121 -2.15 -8.44 16.38
C ALA A 121 -0.67 -8.72 16.62
N GLU A 122 -0.25 -8.74 17.89
CA GLU A 122 1.13 -8.98 18.27
C GLU A 122 1.61 -10.41 17.93
N LEU A 123 2.93 -10.56 17.78
CA LEU A 123 3.55 -11.87 17.69
C LEU A 123 3.48 -12.57 19.05
N LEU A 124 2.83 -13.73 19.09
CA LEU A 124 2.97 -14.61 20.24
C LEU A 124 4.37 -15.21 20.24
N SER A 125 5.07 -15.11 21.38
CA SER A 125 6.41 -15.69 21.57
C SER A 125 6.34 -17.21 21.70
N LEU A 126 6.03 -17.87 20.59
CA LEU A 126 5.83 -19.32 20.48
C LEU A 126 7.16 -20.03 20.19
N PRO A 127 7.38 -21.25 20.72
CA PRO A 127 8.53 -22.06 20.34
C PRO A 127 8.44 -22.42 18.85
N PRO A 128 9.53 -22.29 18.06
CA PRO A 128 9.48 -22.47 16.61
C PRO A 128 9.09 -23.90 16.24
N LEU A 129 8.04 -24.05 15.45
CA LEU A 129 7.43 -25.35 15.20
C LEU A 129 8.31 -26.22 14.29
N PRO A 130 8.56 -27.51 14.60
CA PRO A 130 9.30 -28.41 13.73
C PRO A 130 8.45 -28.84 12.53
N ILE A 131 9.11 -29.19 11.42
CA ILE A 131 8.44 -29.66 10.18
C ILE A 131 7.56 -30.90 10.40
N THR A 132 7.89 -31.76 11.36
CA THR A 132 7.11 -32.94 11.75
C THR A 132 5.69 -32.63 12.26
N ALA A 133 5.35 -31.36 12.51
CA ALA A 133 3.98 -30.94 12.78
C ALA A 133 3.03 -31.07 11.57
N LEU A 134 3.56 -31.21 10.34
CA LEU A 134 2.78 -31.49 9.13
C LEU A 134 2.12 -32.89 9.14
N LYS A 135 2.67 -33.86 9.89
CA LYS A 135 2.24 -35.27 9.95
C LYS A 135 2.17 -35.98 8.60
N ASN A 136 2.85 -35.46 7.58
CA ASN A 136 2.78 -35.94 6.20
C ASN A 136 4.17 -35.95 5.57
N LYS A 137 4.80 -37.12 5.61
CA LYS A 137 6.17 -37.37 5.15
C LYS A 137 6.45 -36.80 3.75
N SER A 138 5.51 -36.90 2.82
CA SER A 138 5.70 -36.41 1.44
C SER A 138 5.76 -34.88 1.32
N PHE A 139 5.20 -34.14 2.29
CA PHE A 139 5.40 -32.69 2.38
C PHE A 139 6.62 -32.34 3.25
N GLU A 140 6.87 -33.11 4.31
CA GLU A 140 8.06 -32.95 5.16
C GLU A 140 9.37 -33.10 4.35
N GLU A 141 9.45 -34.09 3.46
CA GLU A 141 10.56 -34.32 2.51
C GLU A 141 10.82 -33.15 1.54
N ILE A 142 9.82 -32.28 1.31
CA ILE A 142 9.96 -31.07 0.49
C ILE A 142 10.47 -29.91 1.36
N CYS A 143 9.92 -29.73 2.56
CA CYS A 143 10.29 -28.65 3.48
C CYS A 143 11.72 -28.81 4.04
N VAL A 144 12.13 -30.04 4.39
CA VAL A 144 13.47 -30.36 4.97
C VAL A 144 14.63 -29.94 4.05
N LYS A 145 14.40 -29.80 2.74
CA LYS A 145 15.41 -29.31 1.78
C LYS A 145 15.66 -27.80 1.86
N LYS A 146 14.82 -27.04 2.57
CA LYS A 146 14.89 -25.57 2.67
C LYS A 146 15.08 -25.07 4.10
N PHE A 147 14.48 -25.71 5.10
CA PHE A 147 14.56 -25.32 6.51
C PHE A 147 14.30 -26.53 7.43
N ASN A 148 14.48 -26.37 8.74
CA ASN A 148 14.21 -27.41 9.76
C ASN A 148 13.01 -27.07 10.68
N HIS A 149 12.77 -25.78 10.91
CA HIS A 149 11.68 -25.26 11.74
C HIS A 149 10.97 -24.11 11.00
N TYR A 150 9.68 -23.96 11.27
CA TYR A 150 8.87 -22.84 10.80
C TYR A 150 9.30 -21.53 11.46
N ASN A 151 9.12 -20.42 10.74
CA ASN A 151 9.32 -19.09 11.31
C ASN A 151 8.14 -18.72 12.27
N PRO A 152 8.27 -17.70 13.15
CA PRO A 152 7.24 -17.34 14.13
C PRO A 152 5.79 -17.11 13.60
N VAL A 153 5.58 -16.30 12.55
CA VAL A 153 4.32 -16.16 11.81
C VAL A 153 3.81 -17.50 11.30
N GLN A 154 4.62 -18.31 10.61
CA GLN A 154 4.20 -19.65 10.21
C GLN A 154 3.78 -20.50 11.43
N THR A 155 4.54 -20.44 12.53
CA THR A 155 4.26 -21.14 13.79
C THR A 155 2.93 -20.69 14.42
N GLN A 156 2.63 -19.39 14.43
CA GLN A 156 1.36 -18.81 14.91
C GLN A 156 0.19 -19.12 13.97
N CYS A 157 0.46 -19.23 12.66
CA CYS A 157 -0.53 -19.46 11.61
C CYS A 157 -0.57 -20.91 11.09
N VAL A 158 0.04 -21.92 11.76
CA VAL A 158 0.12 -23.27 11.18
C VAL A 158 -1.27 -23.85 10.96
N VAL A 159 -1.55 -24.05 9.67
CA VAL A 159 -2.88 -24.29 9.13
C VAL A 159 -3.35 -25.71 9.50
N ARG A 160 -4.59 -25.82 10.02
CA ARG A 160 -5.27 -27.11 10.18
C ARG A 160 -5.36 -27.83 8.83
N GLU A 161 -5.05 -29.12 8.83
CA GLU A 161 -4.86 -29.96 7.64
C GLU A 161 -6.04 -29.91 6.63
N TYR A 162 -5.96 -29.06 5.59
CA TYR A 162 -6.89 -29.05 4.44
C TYR A 162 -6.61 -30.19 3.46
N LEU A 163 -6.53 -31.42 3.96
CA LEU A 163 -6.28 -32.61 3.16
C LEU A 163 -7.49 -32.93 2.25
N ARG A 164 -7.20 -33.19 0.96
CA ARG A 164 -8.15 -33.64 -0.09
C ARG A 164 -9.15 -32.61 -0.64
N SER A 165 -8.75 -31.33 -0.74
CA SER A 165 -9.53 -30.29 -1.42
C SER A 165 -9.02 -29.97 -2.84
N LYS A 166 -9.90 -29.52 -3.75
CA LYS A 166 -9.47 -28.90 -5.02
C LYS A 166 -9.08 -27.45 -4.74
N VAL A 167 -7.81 -27.15 -5.02
CA VAL A 167 -7.18 -25.85 -4.72
C VAL A 167 -7.08 -25.00 -5.99
N VAL A 168 -7.48 -23.74 -5.91
CA VAL A 168 -7.15 -22.70 -6.88
C VAL A 168 -6.15 -21.74 -6.22
N TYR A 169 -5.02 -21.47 -6.87
CA TYR A 169 -4.02 -20.49 -6.42
C TYR A 169 -3.96 -19.33 -7.41
N ILE A 170 -4.04 -18.10 -6.92
CA ILE A 170 -4.13 -16.86 -7.69
C ILE A 170 -3.08 -15.87 -7.18
N THR A 171 -2.29 -15.29 -8.07
CA THR A 171 -1.37 -14.17 -7.79
C THR A 171 -1.71 -13.00 -8.72
N LEU A 172 -1.39 -11.77 -8.31
CA LEU A 172 -1.64 -10.57 -9.13
C LEU A 172 -0.41 -10.18 -9.97
N LEU A 173 0.81 -10.36 -9.45
CA LEU A 173 2.04 -10.15 -10.22
C LEU A 173 2.38 -11.37 -11.10
N LYS A 174 2.46 -11.14 -12.42
CA LYS A 174 2.84 -12.18 -13.40
C LYS A 174 4.27 -12.71 -13.20
N ALA A 175 5.20 -11.92 -12.64
CA ALA A 175 6.58 -12.33 -12.44
C ALA A 175 6.69 -13.54 -11.48
N LEU A 176 5.96 -13.49 -10.36
CA LEU A 176 5.92 -14.56 -9.36
C LEU A 176 5.30 -15.86 -9.89
N VAL A 177 4.44 -15.78 -10.93
CA VAL A 177 3.87 -16.97 -11.59
C VAL A 177 4.96 -17.79 -12.28
N TYR A 178 5.89 -17.13 -12.99
CA TYR A 178 6.93 -17.79 -13.78
C TYR A 178 7.95 -18.55 -12.92
N GLU A 179 8.24 -18.09 -11.70
CA GLU A 179 9.09 -18.86 -10.76
C GLU A 179 8.38 -20.07 -10.14
N CYS A 180 7.04 -20.12 -10.21
CA CYS A 180 6.24 -21.11 -9.51
C CYS A 180 5.73 -22.24 -10.42
N ILE A 181 4.96 -21.97 -11.50
CA ILE A 181 4.50 -22.98 -12.47
C ILE A 181 4.20 -22.33 -13.85
N ASP A 182 4.83 -22.81 -14.93
CA ASP A 182 4.60 -22.35 -16.33
C ASP A 182 3.15 -22.47 -16.84
N ASP A 183 2.43 -23.50 -16.40
CA ASP A 183 1.05 -23.88 -16.79
C ASP A 183 -0.02 -22.79 -16.53
N TRP A 184 0.33 -21.69 -15.84
CA TRP A 184 -0.63 -20.69 -15.38
C TRP A 184 -0.86 -19.52 -16.35
N GLN A 185 -0.24 -19.52 -17.53
CA GLN A 185 -0.50 -18.53 -18.60
C GLN A 185 -1.99 -18.36 -18.94
N ALA A 186 -2.80 -19.41 -18.78
CA ALA A 186 -4.24 -19.36 -19.06
C ALA A 186 -5.07 -18.62 -17.98
N ARG A 187 -4.60 -18.49 -16.73
CA ARG A 187 -5.51 -18.31 -15.57
C ARG A 187 -6.03 -16.90 -15.28
N LEU A 188 -5.66 -15.86 -16.05
CA LEU A 188 -6.47 -14.62 -16.11
C LEU A 188 -7.89 -14.88 -16.66
N THR A 189 -8.15 -16.05 -17.25
CA THR A 189 -9.50 -16.52 -17.56
C THR A 189 -10.35 -16.91 -16.34
N MET A 190 -9.84 -16.97 -15.10
CA MET A 190 -10.62 -17.50 -13.96
C MET A 190 -11.90 -16.72 -13.64
N ASP A 191 -11.94 -15.41 -13.87
CA ASP A 191 -13.20 -14.64 -13.85
C ASP A 191 -14.14 -15.11 -14.97
N GLY A 192 -13.71 -15.09 -16.23
CA GLY A 192 -14.50 -15.60 -17.37
C GLY A 192 -14.92 -17.07 -17.26
N ILE A 193 -14.15 -17.89 -16.55
CA ILE A 193 -14.47 -19.29 -16.24
C ILE A 193 -15.63 -19.33 -15.24
N SER A 194 -15.50 -18.62 -14.12
CA SER A 194 -16.48 -18.61 -13.03
C SER A 194 -17.75 -17.81 -13.35
N ARG A 195 -17.75 -16.89 -14.32
CA ARG A 195 -18.99 -16.26 -14.85
C ARG A 195 -20.04 -17.28 -15.30
N SER A 196 -19.63 -18.45 -15.78
CA SER A 196 -20.53 -19.55 -16.19
C SER A 196 -20.51 -20.76 -15.25
N TRP A 197 -20.27 -20.54 -13.94
CA TRP A 197 -20.11 -21.61 -12.94
C TRP A 197 -21.26 -22.62 -12.88
N GLN A 198 -22.50 -22.20 -13.16
CA GLN A 198 -23.69 -23.07 -13.17
C GLN A 198 -23.57 -24.23 -14.18
N HIS A 199 -22.94 -24.00 -15.33
CA HIS A 199 -22.71 -25.03 -16.36
C HIS A 199 -21.36 -25.76 -16.19
N LYS A 200 -20.60 -25.45 -15.15
CA LYS A 200 -19.21 -25.91 -14.96
C LYS A 200 -19.05 -26.57 -13.60
N SER A 201 -19.40 -27.84 -13.52
CA SER A 201 -19.26 -28.67 -12.31
C SER A 201 -17.86 -28.60 -11.68
N TYR A 202 -16.80 -28.46 -12.49
CA TYR A 202 -15.43 -28.29 -11.95
C TYR A 202 -15.28 -27.04 -11.06
N VAL A 203 -15.97 -25.93 -11.36
CA VAL A 203 -15.98 -24.71 -10.53
C VAL A 203 -16.76 -24.95 -9.24
N GLN A 204 -17.88 -25.67 -9.32
CA GLN A 204 -18.70 -26.04 -8.15
C GLN A 204 -17.97 -27.00 -7.19
N THR A 205 -16.97 -27.75 -7.68
CA THR A 205 -16.11 -28.62 -6.87
C THR A 205 -14.84 -27.94 -6.32
N ILE A 206 -14.67 -26.63 -6.48
CA ILE A 206 -13.59 -25.90 -5.78
C ILE A 206 -13.96 -25.83 -4.30
N SER A 207 -13.00 -26.15 -3.43
CA SER A 207 -13.19 -26.12 -1.97
C SER A 207 -12.13 -25.32 -1.22
N LEU A 208 -11.04 -24.94 -1.88
CA LEU A 208 -10.03 -24.01 -1.36
C LEU A 208 -9.59 -23.03 -2.46
N VAL A 209 -9.56 -21.74 -2.13
CA VAL A 209 -8.98 -20.66 -2.94
C VAL A 209 -7.88 -20.00 -2.11
N ILE A 210 -6.67 -19.95 -2.66
CA ILE A 210 -5.52 -19.25 -2.07
C ILE A 210 -5.18 -18.08 -2.98
N ILE A 211 -5.00 -16.90 -2.38
CA ILE A 211 -4.75 -15.64 -3.07
C ILE A 211 -3.47 -15.07 -2.51
N ASP A 212 -2.48 -14.83 -3.35
CA ASP A 212 -1.29 -14.07 -2.97
C ASP A 212 -1.46 -12.59 -3.27
N GLU A 213 -0.75 -11.76 -2.50
CA GLU A 213 -0.70 -10.31 -2.66
C GLU A 213 -2.08 -9.61 -2.65
N ILE A 214 -3.07 -10.10 -1.88
CA ILE A 214 -4.47 -9.62 -1.97
C ILE A 214 -4.64 -8.10 -1.71
N HIS A 215 -3.70 -7.47 -0.99
CA HIS A 215 -3.59 -6.03 -0.81
C HIS A 215 -3.47 -5.22 -2.13
N LEU A 216 -3.07 -5.86 -3.24
CA LEU A 216 -3.05 -5.26 -4.58
C LEU A 216 -4.47 -5.16 -5.22
N LEU A 217 -5.54 -5.42 -4.45
CA LEU A 217 -6.93 -5.07 -4.78
C LEU A 217 -7.12 -3.58 -5.11
N SER A 218 -6.23 -2.69 -4.67
CA SER A 218 -6.28 -1.26 -5.01
C SER A 218 -5.67 -0.88 -6.37
N GLY A 219 -5.09 -1.84 -7.11
CA GLY A 219 -4.49 -1.61 -8.44
C GLY A 219 -5.41 -1.98 -9.61
N ASP A 220 -4.97 -1.72 -10.85
CA ASP A 220 -5.77 -1.84 -12.10
C ASP A 220 -6.51 -3.18 -12.30
N ARG A 221 -6.02 -4.28 -11.72
CA ARG A 221 -6.64 -5.62 -11.81
C ARG A 221 -7.50 -5.99 -10.60
N GLY A 222 -7.47 -5.18 -9.55
CA GLY A 222 -8.21 -5.36 -8.31
C GLY A 222 -9.70 -5.62 -8.51
N PRO A 223 -10.44 -4.77 -9.28
CA PRO A 223 -11.87 -4.98 -9.52
C PRO A 223 -12.22 -6.34 -10.16
N ILE A 224 -11.30 -6.94 -10.94
CA ILE A 224 -11.50 -8.28 -11.52
C ILE A 224 -11.37 -9.36 -10.44
N LEU A 225 -10.42 -9.20 -9.51
CA LEU A 225 -10.26 -10.09 -8.35
C LEU A 225 -11.42 -9.92 -7.36
N GLU A 226 -11.85 -8.69 -7.07
CA GLU A 226 -12.98 -8.37 -6.20
C GLU A 226 -14.28 -9.03 -6.68
N VAL A 227 -14.58 -8.89 -7.97
CA VAL A 227 -15.73 -9.54 -8.63
C VAL A 227 -15.60 -11.07 -8.63
N PHE A 228 -14.40 -11.61 -8.78
CA PHE A 228 -14.16 -13.05 -8.65
C PHE A 228 -14.40 -13.56 -7.22
N LEU A 229 -13.89 -12.86 -6.21
CA LEU A 229 -13.97 -13.29 -4.80
C LEU A 229 -15.40 -13.17 -4.26
N SER A 230 -16.09 -12.07 -4.55
CA SER A 230 -17.52 -11.90 -4.27
C SER A 230 -18.35 -13.04 -4.91
N ARG A 231 -17.97 -13.49 -6.11
CA ARG A 231 -18.61 -14.64 -6.78
C ARG A 231 -18.25 -15.98 -6.12
N MET A 232 -17.02 -16.18 -5.65
CA MET A 232 -16.67 -17.41 -4.91
C MET A 232 -17.40 -17.50 -3.58
N ASN A 233 -17.56 -16.38 -2.86
CA ASN A 233 -18.41 -16.30 -1.66
C ASN A 233 -19.88 -16.56 -1.99
N TYR A 234 -20.41 -16.01 -3.08
CA TYR A 234 -21.76 -16.34 -3.55
C TYR A 234 -21.92 -17.84 -3.85
N ILE A 235 -20.99 -18.47 -4.59
CA ILE A 235 -21.01 -19.91 -4.87
C ILE A 235 -20.95 -20.74 -3.57
N SER A 236 -20.14 -20.31 -2.60
CA SER A 236 -20.04 -20.91 -1.25
C SER A 236 -21.33 -20.79 -0.42
N SER A 237 -22.22 -19.84 -0.77
CA SER A 237 -23.55 -19.70 -0.15
C SER A 237 -24.64 -20.56 -0.81
N GLN A 238 -24.45 -20.91 -2.10
CA GLN A 238 -25.44 -21.65 -2.89
C GLN A 238 -25.19 -23.17 -2.89
N ASN A 239 -23.94 -23.59 -2.71
CA ASN A 239 -23.54 -25.00 -2.65
C ASN A 239 -23.41 -25.47 -1.19
N GLU A 240 -23.69 -26.76 -0.94
CA GLU A 240 -23.38 -27.39 0.35
C GLU A 240 -21.86 -27.42 0.65
N ASN A 241 -21.04 -27.45 -0.40
CA ASN A 241 -19.58 -27.40 -0.32
C ASN A 241 -19.11 -25.97 -0.03
N LYS A 242 -18.73 -25.70 1.23
CA LYS A 242 -18.07 -24.44 1.61
C LYS A 242 -16.71 -24.29 0.92
N VAL A 243 -16.56 -23.20 0.17
CA VAL A 243 -15.27 -22.72 -0.34
C VAL A 243 -14.54 -22.02 0.80
N HIS A 244 -13.33 -22.48 1.11
CA HIS A 244 -12.42 -21.81 2.04
C HIS A 244 -11.58 -20.81 1.25
N ILE A 245 -11.39 -19.59 1.77
CA ILE A 245 -10.53 -18.57 1.16
C ILE A 245 -9.35 -18.28 2.10
N ILE A 246 -8.14 -18.25 1.56
CA ILE A 246 -6.91 -17.84 2.24
C ILE A 246 -6.31 -16.67 1.46
N GLY A 247 -6.37 -15.47 2.02
CA GLY A 247 -5.68 -14.30 1.49
C GLY A 247 -4.32 -14.12 2.18
N LEU A 248 -3.25 -14.07 1.39
CA LEU A 248 -1.91 -13.69 1.83
C LEU A 248 -1.74 -12.19 1.55
N LEU A 249 -1.46 -11.42 2.60
CA LEU A 249 -1.38 -9.96 2.56
C LEU A 249 -0.08 -9.46 3.18
N THR A 250 0.41 -8.32 2.67
CA THR A 250 1.35 -7.47 3.40
C THR A 250 0.60 -6.67 4.46
N ALA A 251 1.32 -5.93 5.30
CA ALA A 251 0.73 -5.10 6.34
C ALA A 251 -0.33 -4.14 5.80
N LEU A 252 -1.59 -4.31 6.26
CA LEU A 252 -2.75 -3.53 5.82
C LEU A 252 -3.50 -3.00 7.04
N ALA A 253 -3.90 -1.73 7.02
CA ALA A 253 -4.62 -1.09 8.12
C ALA A 253 -6.07 -1.61 8.24
N ASN A 254 -6.81 -1.61 7.13
CA ASN A 254 -8.22 -2.01 7.06
C ASN A 254 -8.42 -3.52 6.80
N ALA A 255 -7.53 -4.36 7.33
CA ALA A 255 -7.59 -5.80 7.11
C ALA A 255 -8.78 -6.50 7.80
N GLN A 256 -9.44 -5.84 8.75
CA GLN A 256 -10.69 -6.33 9.35
C GLN A 256 -11.84 -6.30 8.31
N ASP A 257 -12.06 -5.15 7.67
CA ASP A 257 -13.07 -4.97 6.61
C ASP A 257 -12.87 -5.98 5.47
N LEU A 258 -11.60 -6.23 5.10
CA LEU A 258 -11.22 -7.24 4.11
C LEU A 258 -11.60 -8.66 4.58
N ALA A 259 -11.38 -8.99 5.85
CA ALA A 259 -11.74 -10.30 6.41
C ALA A 259 -13.26 -10.50 6.52
N ASP A 260 -14.01 -9.45 6.87
CA ASP A 260 -15.48 -9.47 6.96
C ASP A 260 -16.11 -9.59 5.57
N TRP A 261 -15.63 -8.86 4.57
CA TRP A 261 -16.05 -9.03 3.15
C TRP A 261 -15.72 -10.43 2.60
N LEU A 262 -14.60 -11.02 3.01
CA LEU A 262 -14.25 -12.41 2.71
C LEU A 262 -15.04 -13.44 3.54
N CYS A 263 -15.96 -13.01 4.41
CA CYS A 263 -16.77 -13.87 5.29
C CYS A 263 -15.92 -14.77 6.21
N ILE A 264 -14.76 -14.29 6.67
CA ILE A 264 -13.82 -15.04 7.49
C ILE A 264 -14.33 -15.07 8.94
N ILE A 265 -15.15 -16.09 9.25
CA ILE A 265 -15.86 -16.32 10.53
C ILE A 265 -14.97 -16.18 11.78
N ARG A 266 -13.66 -16.38 11.64
CA ARG A 266 -12.67 -16.00 12.64
C ARG A 266 -11.38 -15.52 12.00
N VAL A 267 -10.91 -14.34 12.40
CA VAL A 267 -9.52 -13.91 12.21
C VAL A 267 -8.62 -14.65 13.22
N ASP A 268 -8.63 -16.00 13.21
CA ASP A 268 -7.76 -16.86 14.02
C ASP A 268 -6.27 -16.66 13.65
N CYS A 269 -5.96 -15.91 12.58
CA CYS A 269 -4.63 -15.53 12.13
C CYS A 269 -4.52 -14.02 11.88
N SER A 270 -4.48 -13.25 12.97
CA SER A 270 -3.49 -12.18 13.24
C SER A 270 -2.92 -11.41 12.03
N ILE A 271 -3.17 -10.09 11.97
CA ILE A 271 -2.52 -9.15 11.01
C ILE A 271 -1.04 -8.96 11.39
N LEU A 272 -0.19 -9.91 11.02
CA LEU A 272 1.20 -9.99 11.50
C LEU A 272 2.13 -9.08 10.70
N VAL A 273 2.14 -7.79 11.07
CA VAL A 273 3.07 -6.76 10.58
C VAL A 273 4.48 -7.01 11.15
N ILE A 274 5.13 -8.06 10.65
CA ILE A 274 6.39 -8.55 11.21
C ILE A 274 7.40 -8.81 10.10
N GLN A 275 8.40 -7.95 10.03
CA GLN A 275 9.56 -8.17 9.21
C GLN A 275 10.61 -8.97 10.00
N TYR A 276 10.99 -10.14 9.51
CA TYR A 276 11.93 -11.05 10.16
C TYR A 276 13.37 -10.55 10.28
N VAL A 277 13.69 -9.51 9.53
CA VAL A 277 14.97 -8.84 9.52
C VAL A 277 14.67 -7.37 9.79
N LEU A 278 15.30 -6.81 10.82
CA LEU A 278 15.20 -5.38 11.11
C LEU A 278 15.64 -4.58 9.86
N LEU A 279 14.76 -3.70 9.38
CA LEU A 279 14.98 -2.92 8.17
C LEU A 279 15.34 -1.47 8.54
N ASP A 280 16.62 -1.14 8.42
CA ASP A 280 17.12 0.23 8.62
C ASP A 280 16.75 1.14 7.42
N ILE A 281 15.51 1.60 7.36
CA ILE A 281 15.04 2.51 6.30
C ILE A 281 15.73 3.87 6.43
N ASN A 282 16.47 4.27 5.38
CA ASN A 282 17.20 5.54 5.32
C ASN A 282 16.72 6.36 4.10
N ILE A 283 15.67 7.18 4.26
CA ILE A 283 15.15 8.05 3.20
C ILE A 283 16.04 9.29 3.05
N LYS A 284 16.32 9.70 1.81
CA LYS A 284 17.05 10.95 1.48
C LYS A 284 16.35 11.69 0.35
N GLY A 285 15.89 12.91 0.63
CA GLY A 285 15.32 13.80 -0.38
C GLY A 285 16.40 14.43 -1.27
N PHE A 286 16.01 14.81 -2.49
CA PHE A 286 16.85 15.49 -3.48
C PHE A 286 16.10 16.73 -4.00
N SER A 287 16.76 17.88 -3.98
CA SER A 287 16.17 19.19 -4.31
C SER A 287 16.15 19.51 -5.80
N GLU A 288 16.87 18.75 -6.63
CA GLU A 288 16.94 18.95 -8.07
C GLU A 288 15.55 18.71 -8.71
N ARG A 289 15.03 19.68 -9.48
CA ARG A 289 13.69 19.60 -10.07
C ARG A 289 13.64 18.68 -11.29
N HIS A 290 14.55 18.87 -12.24
CA HIS A 290 14.59 18.10 -13.48
C HIS A 290 15.17 16.69 -13.26
N TYR A 291 14.58 15.70 -13.91
CA TYR A 291 14.92 14.28 -13.79
C TYR A 291 16.41 13.97 -13.98
N TYR A 292 17.01 14.47 -15.07
CA TYR A 292 18.41 14.15 -15.39
C TYR A 292 19.41 14.72 -14.38
N PRO A 293 19.37 16.02 -13.98
CA PRO A 293 20.14 16.54 -12.84
C PRO A 293 19.92 15.77 -11.53
N ARG A 294 18.66 15.41 -11.19
CA ARG A 294 18.35 14.64 -9.98
C ARG A 294 19.01 13.27 -10.01
N MET A 295 18.88 12.52 -11.11
CA MET A 295 19.53 11.22 -11.25
C MET A 295 21.07 11.33 -11.20
N ALA A 296 21.63 12.40 -11.76
CA ALA A 296 23.06 12.67 -11.72
C ALA A 296 23.60 12.93 -10.30
N THR A 297 22.85 13.65 -9.43
CA THR A 297 23.22 13.84 -8.01
C THR A 297 23.01 12.56 -7.19
N MET A 298 21.95 11.79 -7.49
CA MET A 298 21.68 10.49 -6.86
C MET A 298 22.84 9.51 -7.05
N ASN A 299 23.41 9.38 -8.26
CA ASN A 299 24.46 8.42 -8.59
C ASN A 299 25.64 8.40 -7.58
N LYS A 300 26.16 9.57 -7.23
CA LYS A 300 27.29 9.68 -6.26
C LYS A 300 26.86 9.27 -4.86
N LEU A 301 25.64 9.62 -4.45
CA LEU A 301 25.14 9.31 -3.11
C LEU A 301 24.79 7.83 -2.96
N THR A 302 24.29 7.19 -4.03
CA THR A 302 24.06 5.73 -4.08
C THR A 302 25.35 4.95 -3.83
N PHE A 303 26.45 5.30 -4.51
CA PHE A 303 27.75 4.65 -4.27
C PHE A 303 28.26 4.87 -2.83
N ILE A 304 28.14 6.09 -2.29
CA ILE A 304 28.53 6.38 -0.90
C ILE A 304 27.65 5.60 0.10
N ASN A 305 26.36 5.44 -0.16
CA ASN A 305 25.47 4.62 0.67
C ASN A 305 25.90 3.14 0.62
N ILE A 306 26.20 2.58 -0.56
CA ILE A 306 26.70 1.20 -0.71
C ILE A 306 27.95 0.99 0.15
N MET A 307 28.94 1.88 0.02
CA MET A 307 30.19 1.82 0.79
C MET A 307 30.00 2.06 2.30
N ARG A 308 28.87 2.65 2.73
CA ARG A 308 28.54 2.87 4.15
C ARG A 308 27.79 1.71 4.78
N TYR A 309 26.78 1.16 4.08
CA TYR A 309 25.83 0.19 4.66
C TYR A 309 26.11 -1.26 4.21
N SER A 310 26.80 -1.49 3.09
CA SER A 310 26.88 -2.81 2.45
C SER A 310 28.20 -3.07 1.69
N LEU A 311 29.33 -2.93 2.39
CA LEU A 311 30.68 -3.16 1.80
C LEU A 311 30.91 -4.56 1.21
N ILE A 312 30.28 -5.60 1.78
CA ILE A 312 30.56 -7.02 1.46
C ILE A 312 29.27 -7.80 1.14
N LYS A 313 28.09 -7.27 1.50
CA LYS A 313 26.79 -7.92 1.23
C LYS A 313 26.26 -7.48 -0.15
N PRO A 314 25.49 -8.34 -0.85
CA PRO A 314 24.86 -7.97 -2.12
C PRO A 314 23.97 -6.72 -2.00
N VAL A 315 23.94 -5.91 -3.06
CA VAL A 315 23.06 -4.74 -3.18
C VAL A 315 22.28 -4.82 -4.48
N ILE A 316 20.99 -4.48 -4.42
CA ILE A 316 20.14 -4.24 -5.58
C ILE A 316 19.86 -2.73 -5.62
N VAL A 317 20.02 -2.12 -6.80
CA VAL A 317 19.70 -0.70 -7.04
C VAL A 317 18.58 -0.66 -8.07
N PHE A 318 17.39 -0.24 -7.65
CA PHE A 318 16.28 0.03 -8.55
C PHE A 318 16.44 1.43 -9.14
N VAL A 319 16.16 1.56 -10.44
CA VAL A 319 16.20 2.82 -11.19
C VAL A 319 14.93 2.96 -12.02
N SER A 320 14.46 4.19 -12.19
CA SER A 320 13.56 4.55 -13.28
C SER A 320 14.34 4.60 -14.60
N SER A 321 13.67 4.23 -15.69
CA SER A 321 14.20 4.30 -17.07
C SER A 321 13.55 5.45 -17.82
#